data_AF-A0A656G9M1-F1
#
_entry.id   AF-A0A656G9M1-F1
#
_cell.length_a   1.000
_cell.length_b   1.000
_cell.length_c   1.000
_cell.angle_alpha   90.00
_cell.angle_beta   90.00
_cell.angle_gamma   90.00
#
_symmetry.space_group_name_H-M   'P 1'
#
loop_
_entity.id
_entity.type
_entity.pdbx_description
1 polymer ?
#
loop_
_entity_poly.entity_id
_entity_poly.type
_entity_poly.pdbx_seq_one_letter_code
_entity_poly.pdbx_strand_id
1 'polypeptide(L)'
;MRAAKIAGMLMSLTLSGAALAETPGYGQQLEGFTYPHALHKFSFQSQGQTLEMGYMDVAPNGKANGRTAVLMHGKNFCAATWEDTIKGLSAAGYRVVAPDQIGFCTSTKPA
;
A
#
# COMPACT_ATOMS: atom_id res chain seq x y z
N MET A 1 -42.39 -22.65 58.26
CA MET A 1 -41.06 -22.82 57.62
C MET A 1 -41.16 -22.34 56.18
N ARG A 2 -40.56 -21.20 55.83
CA ARG A 2 -40.52 -20.67 54.45
C ARG A 2 -39.07 -20.74 53.97
N ALA A 3 -38.81 -21.54 52.93
CA ALA A 3 -37.49 -21.70 52.35
C ALA A 3 -37.18 -20.50 51.45
N ALA A 4 -36.14 -19.73 51.79
CA ALA A 4 -35.61 -18.67 50.94
C ALA A 4 -34.69 -19.29 49.88
N LYS A 5 -35.05 -19.19 48.61
CA LYS A 5 -34.16 -19.53 47.50
C LYS A 5 -33.29 -18.32 47.17
N ILE A 6 -32.02 -18.37 47.54
CA ILE A 6 -31.02 -17.37 47.18
C ILE A 6 -30.64 -17.60 45.72
N ALA A 7 -31.10 -16.71 44.83
CA ALA A 7 -30.67 -16.68 43.45
C ALA A 7 -29.25 -16.07 43.40
N GLY A 8 -28.24 -16.93 43.24
CA GLY A 8 -26.86 -16.50 43.05
C GLY A 8 -26.68 -15.87 41.67
N MET A 9 -26.48 -14.56 41.62
CA MET A 9 -26.09 -13.84 40.42
C MET A 9 -24.59 -14.11 40.15
N LEU A 10 -24.28 -14.99 39.18
CA LEU A 10 -22.92 -15.15 38.68
C LEU A 10 -22.55 -13.91 37.85
N MET A 11 -21.63 -13.11 38.35
CA MET A 11 -21.04 -11.99 37.63
C MET A 11 -19.92 -12.53 36.74
N SER A 12 -20.22 -12.72 35.45
CA SER A 12 -19.26 -13.14 34.43
C SER A 12 -18.22 -12.02 34.22
N LEU A 13 -17.01 -12.21 34.75
CA LEU A 13 -15.90 -11.31 34.52
C LEU A 13 -15.39 -11.52 33.08
N THR A 14 -15.83 -10.69 32.14
CA THR A 14 -15.29 -10.69 30.77
C THR A 14 -13.87 -10.12 30.82
N LEU A 15 -12.87 -10.99 30.69
CA LEU A 15 -11.49 -10.58 30.53
C LEU A 15 -11.34 -9.96 29.14
N SER A 16 -11.20 -8.64 29.07
CA SER A 16 -10.87 -7.95 27.82
C SER A 16 -9.46 -8.38 27.37
N GLY A 17 -9.39 -9.32 26.43
CA GLY A 17 -8.14 -9.70 25.79
C GLY A 17 -7.59 -8.48 25.03
N ALA A 18 -6.41 -8.01 25.40
CA ALA A 18 -5.69 -7.03 24.59
C ALA A 18 -5.28 -7.72 23.29
N ALA A 19 -5.95 -7.40 22.18
CA ALA A 19 -5.49 -7.79 20.86
C ALA A 19 -4.19 -7.02 20.58
N LEU A 20 -3.05 -7.73 20.61
CA LEU A 20 -1.81 -7.19 20.06
C LEU A 20 -1.99 -7.14 18.55
N ALA A 21 -1.91 -5.95 17.97
CA ALA A 21 -1.88 -5.82 16.52
C ALA A 21 -0.63 -6.53 15.99
N GLU A 22 -0.82 -7.47 15.06
CA GLU A 22 0.32 -8.12 14.43
C GLU A 22 1.05 -7.11 13.52
N THR A 23 2.36 -7.05 13.66
CA THR A 23 3.20 -6.27 12.76
C THR A 23 3.23 -6.98 11.41
N PRO A 24 2.78 -6.35 10.31
CA PRO A 24 2.81 -6.99 9.02
C PRO A 24 4.25 -7.25 8.58
N GLY A 25 4.51 -8.47 8.11
CA GLY A 25 5.76 -8.84 7.46
C GLY A 25 5.65 -8.59 5.96
N TYR A 26 6.56 -7.78 5.41
CA TYR A 26 6.64 -7.55 3.97
C TYR A 26 7.91 -8.17 3.39
N GLY A 27 7.84 -8.61 2.14
CA GLY A 27 8.99 -9.10 1.41
C GLY A 27 9.97 -7.98 1.01
N GLN A 28 11.11 -8.37 0.44
CA GLN A 28 12.19 -7.45 0.06
C GLN A 28 11.77 -6.43 -1.02
N GLN A 29 10.81 -6.79 -1.87
CA GLN A 29 10.18 -5.89 -2.84
C GLN A 29 8.76 -5.53 -2.39
N LEU A 30 8.57 -5.38 -1.07
CA LEU A 30 7.34 -4.93 -0.46
C LEU A 30 6.14 -5.86 -0.76
N GLU A 31 6.40 -7.14 -1.02
CA GLU A 31 5.36 -8.16 -1.20
C GLU A 31 4.48 -8.24 0.06
N GLY A 32 3.16 -8.35 -0.14
CA GLY A 32 2.18 -8.32 0.96
C GLY A 32 1.61 -6.93 1.26
N PHE A 33 2.17 -5.86 0.68
CA PHE A 33 1.59 -4.52 0.75
C PHE A 33 0.72 -4.24 -0.49
N THR A 34 -0.51 -3.76 -0.28
CA THR A 34 -1.43 -3.44 -1.38
C THR A 34 -1.22 -1.99 -1.86
N TYR A 35 -1.02 -1.82 -3.17
CA TYR A 35 -0.93 -0.49 -3.79
C TYR A 35 -2.33 0.05 -4.13
N PRO A 36 -2.51 1.39 -4.12
CA PRO A 36 -3.82 2.03 -4.37
C PRO A 36 -4.27 1.97 -5.83
N HIS A 37 -3.35 1.70 -6.76
CA HIS A 37 -3.64 1.46 -8.18
C HIS A 37 -2.94 0.20 -8.66
N ALA A 38 -3.28 -0.25 -9.88
CA ALA A 38 -2.68 -1.42 -10.49
C ALA A 38 -1.14 -1.30 -10.52
N LEU A 39 -0.47 -2.27 -9.90
CA LEU A 39 0.98 -2.37 -9.91
C LEU A 39 1.42 -3.08 -11.19
N HIS A 40 2.21 -2.39 -11.99
CA HIS A 40 2.86 -2.92 -13.18
C HIS A 40 4.35 -3.14 -12.91
N LYS A 41 4.98 -3.98 -13.73
CA LYS A 41 6.40 -4.30 -13.66
C LYS A 41 7.04 -4.15 -15.04
N PHE A 42 8.19 -3.48 -15.08
CA PHE A 42 9.00 -3.31 -16.28
C PHE A 42 10.38 -3.93 -16.08
N SER A 43 10.68 -5.00 -16.82
CA SER A 43 11.96 -5.71 -16.75
C SER A 43 12.96 -5.15 -17.77
N PHE A 44 14.20 -4.93 -17.36
CA PHE A 44 15.27 -4.40 -18.22
C PHE A 44 16.67 -4.81 -17.74
N GLN A 45 17.67 -4.70 -18.63
CA GLN A 45 19.07 -4.89 -18.26
C GLN A 45 19.71 -3.55 -17.91
N SER A 46 20.46 -3.49 -16.81
CA SER A 46 21.33 -2.35 -16.48
C SER A 46 22.52 -2.81 -15.65
N GLN A 47 23.70 -2.27 -15.93
CA GLN A 47 24.94 -2.57 -15.19
C GLN A 47 25.23 -4.08 -15.07
N GLY A 48 24.90 -4.86 -16.11
CA GLY A 48 25.09 -6.31 -16.12
C GLY A 48 24.08 -7.12 -15.30
N GLN A 49 23.05 -6.48 -14.75
CA GLN A 49 22.00 -7.12 -13.95
C GLN A 49 20.65 -7.07 -14.67
N THR A 50 19.85 -8.12 -14.48
CA THR A 50 18.41 -8.10 -14.81
C THR A 50 17.67 -7.43 -13.67
N LEU A 51 16.99 -6.32 -13.97
CA LEU A 51 16.27 -5.51 -13.00
C LEU A 51 14.79 -5.44 -13.37
N GLU A 52 13.96 -5.22 -12.36
CA GLU A 52 12.53 -5.01 -12.51
C GLU A 52 12.11 -3.75 -11.73
N MET A 53 11.40 -2.87 -12.43
CA MET A 53 10.85 -1.64 -11.86
C MET A 53 9.34 -1.77 -11.68
N GLY A 54 8.87 -1.67 -10.44
CA GLY A 54 7.45 -1.53 -10.13
C GLY A 54 6.97 -0.10 -10.40
N TYR A 55 5.77 0.06 -10.96
CA TYR A 55 5.19 1.37 -11.20
C TYR A 55 3.65 1.32 -11.26
N MET A 56 3.02 2.46 -10.97
CA MET A 56 1.61 2.69 -11.29
C MET A 56 1.51 3.58 -12.54
N ASP A 57 0.57 3.26 -13.43
CA ASP A 57 0.26 4.06 -14.63
C ASP A 57 -1.25 4.29 -14.68
N VAL A 58 -1.66 5.52 -14.36
CA VAL A 58 -3.06 5.88 -14.16
C VAL A 58 -3.49 6.82 -15.28
N ALA A 59 -4.52 6.40 -16.01
CA ALA A 59 -5.13 7.21 -17.07
C ALA A 59 -5.87 8.43 -16.47
N PRO A 60 -6.05 9.50 -17.26
CA PRO A 60 -6.93 10.60 -16.90
C PRO A 60 -8.36 10.13 -16.57
N ASN A 61 -8.99 10.77 -15.59
CA ASN A 61 -10.42 10.61 -15.35
C ASN A 61 -11.16 11.51 -16.34
N GLY A 62 -11.68 10.93 -17.42
CA GLY A 62 -12.42 11.66 -18.46
C GLY A 62 -11.52 12.21 -19.57
N LYS A 63 -11.70 13.48 -19.94
CA LYS A 63 -10.99 14.07 -21.08
C LYS A 63 -9.52 14.28 -20.75
N ALA A 64 -8.64 13.61 -21.48
CA ALA A 64 -7.20 13.85 -21.40
C ALA A 64 -6.86 15.31 -21.74
N ASN A 65 -6.03 15.93 -20.90
CA ASN A 65 -5.53 17.29 -21.12
C ASN A 65 -4.27 17.33 -22.03
N GLY A 66 -3.83 16.16 -22.51
CA GLY A 66 -2.67 16.02 -23.39
C GLY A 66 -1.30 16.03 -22.68
N ARG A 67 -1.28 15.99 -21.34
CA ARG A 67 -0.04 16.02 -20.54
C ARG A 67 0.10 14.77 -19.68
N THR A 68 1.35 14.43 -19.38
CA THR A 68 1.72 13.36 -18.45
C THR A 68 2.50 13.95 -17.28
N ALA A 69 2.16 13.52 -16.07
CA ALA A 69 2.93 13.81 -14.86
C ALA A 69 3.69 12.54 -14.43
N VAL A 70 4.96 12.71 -14.03
CA VAL A 70 5.77 11.64 -13.44
C VAL A 70 6.02 11.98 -11.98
N LEU A 71 5.61 11.12 -11.06
CA LEU A 71 5.73 11.33 -9.62
C LEU A 71 6.89 10.50 -9.07
N MET A 72 7.91 11.19 -8.56
CA MET A 72 9.09 10.57 -7.97
C MET A 72 8.95 10.54 -6.46
N HIS A 73 9.04 9.36 -5.85
CA HIS A 73 8.98 9.23 -4.40
C HIS A 73 10.29 9.72 -3.73
N GLY A 74 10.20 10.05 -2.45
CA GLY A 74 11.37 10.32 -1.60
C GLY A 74 11.96 9.04 -0.99
N LYS A 75 13.08 9.17 -0.27
CA LYS A 75 13.85 8.02 0.25
C LYS A 75 13.03 7.02 1.09
N ASN A 76 12.10 7.50 1.91
CA ASN A 76 11.36 6.67 2.88
C ASN A 76 9.89 6.45 2.47
N PHE A 77 9.53 6.82 1.24
CA PHE A 77 8.18 6.71 0.71
C PHE A 77 8.22 5.95 -0.61
N CYS A 78 7.08 5.37 -0.99
CA CYS A 78 6.92 4.63 -2.24
C CYS A 78 5.96 5.33 -3.19
N ALA A 79 5.85 4.87 -4.43
CA ALA A 79 4.86 5.34 -5.39
C ALA A 79 3.43 5.29 -4.81
N ALA A 80 3.10 4.28 -3.99
CA ALA A 80 1.81 4.17 -3.30
C ALA A 80 1.45 5.41 -2.45
N THR A 81 2.44 6.12 -1.90
CA THR A 81 2.23 7.34 -1.08
C THR A 81 1.58 8.47 -1.88
N TRP A 82 1.63 8.41 -3.21
CA TRP A 82 1.10 9.43 -4.09
C TRP A 82 -0.40 9.30 -4.39
N GLU A 83 -1.14 8.38 -3.75
CA GLU A 83 -2.57 8.13 -4.00
C GLU A 83 -3.41 9.40 -4.22
N ASP A 84 -3.43 10.30 -3.24
CA ASP A 84 -4.22 11.54 -3.32
C ASP A 84 -3.75 12.47 -4.45
N THR A 85 -2.44 12.49 -4.72
CA THR A 85 -1.87 13.30 -5.80
C THR A 85 -2.24 12.71 -7.17
N ILE A 86 -2.20 11.39 -7.32
CA ILE A 86 -2.65 10.69 -8.52
C ILE A 86 -4.13 10.97 -8.77
N LYS A 87 -4.96 10.89 -7.73
CA LYS A 87 -6.38 11.22 -7.80
C LYS A 87 -6.62 12.66 -8.29
N GLY A 88 -5.91 13.64 -7.71
CA GLY A 88 -6.03 15.03 -8.11
C GLY A 88 -5.59 15.29 -9.55
N LEU A 89 -4.44 14.75 -9.95
CA LEU A 89 -3.88 14.94 -11.30
C LEU A 89 -4.69 14.20 -12.37
N SER A 90 -5.10 12.97 -12.11
CA SER A 90 -5.96 12.22 -13.04
C SER A 90 -7.32 12.91 -13.23
N ALA A 91 -7.93 13.44 -12.17
CA ALA A 91 -9.14 14.27 -12.26
C ALA A 91 -8.93 15.55 -13.07
N ALA A 92 -7.75 16.15 -13.02
CA ALA A 92 -7.37 17.31 -13.84
C ALA A 92 -7.00 16.94 -15.29
N GLY A 93 -7.15 15.67 -15.70
CA GLY A 93 -6.95 15.23 -17.07
C GLY A 93 -5.53 14.74 -17.40
N TYR A 94 -4.63 14.62 -16.42
CA TYR A 94 -3.27 14.12 -16.64
C TYR A 94 -3.24 12.60 -16.70
N ARG A 95 -2.38 12.02 -17.55
CA ARG A 95 -1.85 10.67 -17.31
C ARG A 95 -0.82 10.78 -16.19
N VAL A 96 -0.83 9.87 -15.23
CA VAL A 96 0.08 9.92 -14.08
C VAL A 96 0.87 8.61 -14.01
N VAL A 97 2.19 8.71 -14.04
CA VAL A 97 3.10 7.56 -13.88
C VAL A 97 3.89 7.74 -12.59
N ALA A 98 3.87 6.73 -11.72
CA ALA A 98 4.59 6.76 -10.44
C ALA A 98 5.46 5.49 -10.32
N PRO A 99 6.75 5.56 -10.69
CA PRO A 99 7.68 4.45 -10.54
C PRO A 99 8.27 4.37 -9.12
N ASP A 100 8.49 3.16 -8.65
CA ASP A 100 9.41 2.89 -7.54
C ASP A 100 10.83 2.75 -8.13
N GLN A 101 11.79 3.58 -7.70
CA GLN A 101 13.15 3.49 -8.24
C GLN A 101 13.83 2.17 -7.84
N ILE A 102 14.77 1.69 -8.67
CA ILE A 102 15.61 0.54 -8.32
C ILE A 102 16.31 0.81 -6.97
N GLY A 103 16.28 -0.18 -6.08
CA GLY A 103 16.72 -0.04 -4.68
C GLY A 103 15.59 0.31 -3.71
N PHE A 104 14.36 0.57 -4.17
CA PHE A 104 13.24 0.98 -3.31
C PHE A 104 11.97 0.16 -3.55
N CYS A 105 11.15 0.05 -2.50
CA CYS A 105 9.74 -0.36 -2.57
C CYS A 105 9.48 -1.63 -3.40
N THR A 106 8.65 -1.58 -4.45
CA THR A 106 8.31 -2.77 -5.25
C THR A 106 9.32 -3.14 -6.34
N SER A 107 10.39 -2.37 -6.46
CA SER A 107 11.45 -2.59 -7.45
C SER A 107 12.60 -3.44 -6.91
N THR A 108 13.38 -4.01 -7.83
CA THR A 108 14.56 -4.83 -7.49
C THR A 108 15.50 -4.11 -6.51
N LYS A 109 16.00 -4.87 -5.53
CA LYS A 109 17.07 -4.46 -4.61
C LYS A 109 18.35 -5.17 -5.01
N PRO A 110 19.19 -4.58 -5.87
CA PRO A 110 20.45 -5.21 -6.26
C PRO A 110 21.38 -5.37 -5.04
N ALA A 111 22.18 -6.42 -5.06
CA ALA A 111 23.20 -6.72 -4.04
C ALA A 111 24.50 -5.94 -4.27
#